data_AF-A0A523EJ84-F1
#
_entry.id   AF-A0A523EJ84-F1
#
_cell.length_a   1.000
_cell.length_b   1.000
_cell.length_c   1.000
_cell.angle_alpha   90.00
_cell.angle_beta   90.00
_cell.angle_gamma   90.00
#
_symmetry.space_group_name_H-M   'P 1'
#
loop_
_entity.id
_entity.type
_entity.pdbx_description
1 polymer ?
#
loop_
_entity_poly.entity_id
_entity_poly.type
_entity_poly.pdbx_seq_one_letter_code
_entity_poly.pdbx_strand_id
1 'polypeptide(L)'
;MYERAQAFLRLVQRHPADTRPQPPVTEVANENVPYDGGFYFSPVVLEANKGALVESEDGSYFESYTSATCDGVLSLLEAGVAKEDERVLAAREWLQSHPRLDYPEGIPEDDPEAFGDAIFFYHLAARAEVYEALDWPGDWRDAMSTELAPRQLLDGSFVNTRNHLMKEDDPLLATALAVIALTRAAR
;
A
#
# COMPACT_ATOMS: atom_id res chain seq x y z
N MET A 1 -11.69 17.41 -14.13
CA MET A 1 -11.47 17.86 -12.74
C MET A 1 -10.20 17.24 -12.13
N TYR A 2 -9.84 15.99 -12.46
CA TYR A 2 -8.72 15.27 -11.80
C TYR A 2 -7.44 15.08 -12.65
N GLU A 3 -7.23 15.85 -13.71
CA GLU A 3 -6.12 15.62 -14.66
C GLU A 3 -4.74 15.60 -13.99
N ARG A 4 -4.46 16.57 -13.11
CA ARG A 4 -3.19 16.64 -12.37
C ARG A 4 -3.04 15.49 -11.37
N ALA A 5 -4.12 15.10 -10.70
CA ALA A 5 -4.09 13.96 -9.77
C ALA A 5 -3.80 12.65 -10.53
N GLN A 6 -4.47 12.42 -11.66
CA GLN A 6 -4.20 11.24 -12.48
C GLN A 6 -2.79 11.26 -13.11
N ALA A 7 -2.26 12.44 -13.46
CA ALA A 7 -0.87 12.57 -13.91
C ALA A 7 0.14 12.26 -12.81
N PHE A 8 -0.15 12.63 -11.56
CA PHE A 8 0.65 12.23 -10.41
C PHE A 8 0.55 10.72 -10.16
N LEU A 9 -0.65 10.16 -10.12
CA LEU A 9 -0.87 8.72 -9.89
C LEU A 9 -0.19 7.86 -10.95
N ARG A 10 -0.20 8.27 -12.23
CA ARG A 10 0.57 7.57 -13.27
C ARG A 10 2.07 7.57 -12.98
N LEU A 11 2.61 8.66 -12.42
CA LEU A 11 4.04 8.77 -12.12
C LEU A 11 4.44 7.78 -11.02
N VAL A 12 3.64 7.72 -9.95
CA VAL A 12 3.95 6.90 -8.77
C VAL A 12 3.49 5.45 -8.89
N GLN A 13 2.79 5.11 -9.97
CA GLN A 13 2.50 3.74 -10.33
C GLN A 13 3.61 3.16 -11.18
N ARG A 14 4.08 1.97 -10.84
CA ARG A 14 5.03 1.21 -11.65
C ARG A 14 4.31 0.52 -12.81
N HIS A 15 3.86 1.32 -13.78
CA HIS A 15 3.15 0.85 -14.96
C HIS A 15 3.92 1.16 -16.26
N PRO A 16 4.03 0.21 -17.22
CA PRO A 16 4.86 0.38 -18.42
C PRO A 16 4.37 1.46 -19.40
N ALA A 17 3.12 1.90 -19.25
CA ALA A 17 2.58 2.99 -20.06
C ALA A 17 3.11 4.38 -19.66
N ASP A 18 3.74 4.52 -18.48
CA ASP A 18 4.40 5.77 -18.10
C ASP A 18 5.86 5.77 -18.54
N THR A 19 6.17 6.58 -19.54
CA THR A 19 7.51 6.68 -20.12
C THR A 19 8.40 7.71 -19.43
N ARG A 20 7.93 8.35 -18.35
CA ARG A 20 8.73 9.33 -17.62
C ARG A 20 9.80 8.62 -16.79
N PRO A 21 10.96 9.25 -16.55
CA PRO A 21 11.96 8.70 -15.64
C PRO A 21 11.37 8.48 -14.24
N GLN A 22 11.45 7.24 -13.76
CA GLN A 22 11.10 6.87 -12.39
C GLN A 22 12.23 7.24 -11.41
N PRO A 23 11.89 7.67 -10.19
CA PRO A 23 12.88 7.91 -9.14
C PRO A 23 13.37 6.60 -8.50
N PRO A 24 14.61 6.61 -7.97
CA PRO A 24 15.58 7.70 -8.08
C PRO A 24 16.12 7.81 -9.50
N VAL A 25 16.19 9.04 -10.02
CA VAL A 25 16.73 9.29 -11.36
C VAL A 25 18.24 9.22 -11.28
N THR A 26 18.84 8.22 -11.93
CA THR A 26 20.29 8.07 -12.06
C THR A 26 20.76 8.47 -13.46
N GLU A 27 22.07 8.41 -13.73
CA GLU A 27 22.61 8.63 -15.09
C GLU A 27 22.27 7.47 -16.04
N VAL A 28 21.86 6.31 -15.51
CA VAL A 28 21.47 5.12 -16.28
C VAL A 28 19.99 5.24 -16.67
N ALA A 29 19.69 4.96 -17.94
CA ALA A 29 18.33 5.04 -18.45
C ALA A 29 17.46 3.93 -17.81
N ASN A 30 16.27 4.29 -17.30
CA ASN A 30 15.30 3.37 -16.69
C ASN A 30 14.60 2.43 -17.71
N GLU A 31 15.23 2.13 -18.85
CA GLU A 31 14.63 1.37 -19.95
C GLU A 31 14.33 -0.08 -19.57
N ASN A 32 15.07 -0.62 -18.60
CA ASN A 32 15.01 -2.02 -18.18
C ASN A 32 14.48 -2.22 -16.75
N VAL A 33 13.99 -1.15 -16.10
CA VAL A 33 13.37 -1.27 -14.77
C VAL A 33 12.08 -2.09 -14.88
N PRO A 34 11.91 -3.17 -14.08
CA PRO A 34 10.69 -3.97 -14.13
C PRO A 34 9.47 -3.14 -13.72
N TYR A 35 8.33 -3.41 -14.32
CA TYR A 35 7.04 -2.83 -13.94
C TYR A 35 6.16 -3.91 -13.33
N ASP A 36 5.58 -3.63 -12.15
CA ASP A 36 4.83 -4.60 -11.37
C ASP A 36 3.36 -4.19 -11.17
N GLY A 37 2.95 -3.00 -11.63
CA GLY A 37 1.59 -2.48 -11.53
C GLY A 37 1.25 -1.84 -10.18
N GLY A 38 2.08 -2.00 -9.16
CA GLY A 38 1.90 -1.42 -7.84
C GLY A 38 2.34 0.04 -7.75
N PHE A 39 2.37 0.58 -6.53
CA PHE A 39 2.73 1.98 -6.27
C PHE A 39 3.85 2.11 -5.24
N TYR A 40 4.64 3.18 -5.40
CA TYR A 40 5.49 3.76 -4.36
C TYR A 40 4.89 5.10 -3.89
N PHE A 41 5.37 5.66 -2.79
CA PHE A 41 4.71 6.78 -2.12
C PHE A 41 5.04 8.16 -2.70
N SER A 42 6.32 8.44 -2.95
CA SER A 42 6.74 9.80 -3.29
C SER A 42 7.84 9.82 -4.34
N PRO A 43 7.69 10.62 -5.41
CA PRO A 43 8.73 10.82 -6.40
C PRO A 43 9.70 11.96 -6.03
N VAL A 44 9.47 12.63 -4.91
CA VAL A 44 10.23 13.82 -4.49
C VAL A 44 10.81 13.70 -3.09
N VAL A 45 10.09 13.10 -2.14
CA VAL A 45 10.58 12.80 -0.79
C VAL A 45 11.00 11.34 -0.76
N LEU A 46 12.17 11.05 -1.34
CA LEU A 46 12.60 9.69 -1.63
C LEU A 46 12.70 8.81 -0.36
N GLU A 47 13.15 9.39 0.74
CA GLU A 47 13.26 8.75 2.06
C GLU A 47 11.89 8.38 2.68
N ALA A 48 10.78 8.90 2.15
CA ALA A 48 9.45 8.54 2.64
C ALA A 48 8.89 7.26 2.00
N ASN A 49 9.56 6.74 0.96
CA ASN A 49 9.24 5.44 0.38
C ASN A 49 9.70 4.34 1.34
N LYS A 50 8.80 3.42 1.66
CA LYS A 50 9.05 2.31 2.59
C LYS A 50 9.41 1.00 1.89
N GLY A 51 9.16 0.93 0.58
CA GLY A 51 9.62 -0.19 -0.24
C GLY A 51 11.13 -0.13 -0.43
N ALA A 52 11.74 -1.28 -0.70
CA ALA A 52 13.19 -1.35 -0.92
C ALA A 52 13.61 -0.46 -2.10
N LEU A 53 14.78 0.18 -1.97
CA LEU A 53 15.49 0.74 -3.10
C LEU A 53 16.32 -0.37 -3.74
N VAL A 54 15.96 -0.76 -4.95
CA VAL A 54 16.73 -1.72 -5.74
C VAL A 54 17.70 -0.96 -6.63
N GLU A 55 18.96 -1.35 -6.59
CA GLU A 55 20.01 -0.86 -7.48
C GLU A 55 20.49 -2.01 -8.37
N SER A 56 20.52 -1.80 -9.69
CA SER A 56 21.04 -2.76 -10.65
C SER A 56 21.81 -2.07 -11.78
N GLU A 57 22.44 -2.87 -12.66
CA GLU A 57 23.09 -2.36 -13.87
C GLU A 57 22.09 -1.67 -14.83
N ASP A 58 20.81 -2.02 -14.71
CA ASP A 58 19.70 -1.54 -15.53
C ASP A 58 19.02 -0.28 -14.98
N GLY A 59 19.49 0.23 -13.83
CA GLY A 59 18.95 1.41 -13.15
C GLY A 59 18.54 1.12 -11.71
N SER A 60 17.93 2.12 -11.08
CA SER A 60 17.49 2.04 -9.68
C SER A 60 16.01 2.38 -9.57
N TYR A 61 15.28 1.71 -8.69
CA TYR A 61 13.85 1.93 -8.50
C TYR A 61 13.40 1.58 -7.09
N PHE A 62 12.31 2.21 -6.64
CA PHE A 62 11.60 1.78 -5.43
C PHE A 62 10.67 0.62 -5.74
N GLU A 63 10.70 -0.43 -4.91
CA GLU A 63 9.68 -1.47 -4.95
C GLU A 63 8.30 -0.91 -4.58
N SER A 64 7.28 -1.46 -5.24
CA SER A 64 5.90 -1.25 -4.82
C SER A 64 5.66 -1.91 -3.47
N TYR A 65 4.76 -1.35 -2.67
CA TYR A 65 4.40 -1.96 -1.39
C TYR A 65 2.93 -1.75 -1.05
N THR A 66 2.40 -2.65 -0.22
CA THR A 66 0.97 -2.83 0.04
C THR A 66 0.22 -1.54 0.31
N SER A 67 0.69 -0.75 1.29
CA SER A 67 -0.05 0.46 1.70
C SER A 67 -0.04 1.54 0.61
N ALA A 68 1.08 1.75 -0.10
CA ALA A 68 1.12 2.69 -1.22
C ALA A 68 0.24 2.20 -2.39
N THR A 69 0.24 0.90 -2.70
CA THR A 69 -0.61 0.32 -3.75
C THR A 69 -2.09 0.49 -3.39
N CYS A 70 -2.48 0.26 -2.13
CA CYS A 70 -3.85 0.51 -1.69
C CYS A 70 -4.24 1.98 -1.82
N ASP A 71 -3.39 2.89 -1.36
CA ASP A 71 -3.61 4.34 -1.47
C ASP A 71 -3.73 4.78 -2.94
N GLY A 72 -2.91 4.21 -3.83
CA GLY A 72 -2.96 4.44 -5.26
C GLY A 72 -4.28 4.00 -5.89
N VAL A 73 -4.77 2.80 -5.55
CA VAL A 73 -6.08 2.29 -6.02
C VAL A 73 -7.21 3.20 -5.56
N LEU A 74 -7.31 3.49 -4.26
CA LEU A 74 -8.36 4.35 -3.72
C LEU A 74 -8.33 5.74 -4.37
N SER A 75 -7.13 6.31 -4.55
CA SER A 75 -6.93 7.60 -5.21
C SER A 75 -7.34 7.59 -6.69
N LEU A 76 -7.08 6.50 -7.42
CA LEU A 76 -7.54 6.36 -8.81
C LEU A 76 -9.06 6.36 -8.88
N LEU A 77 -9.72 5.57 -8.04
CA LEU A 77 -11.18 5.49 -7.99
C LEU A 77 -11.82 6.85 -7.64
N GLU A 78 -11.30 7.53 -6.62
CA GLU A 78 -11.73 8.88 -6.24
C GLU A 78 -11.45 9.94 -7.33
N ALA A 79 -10.40 9.74 -8.13
CA ALA A 79 -10.10 10.57 -9.30
C ALA A 79 -10.97 10.24 -10.54
N GLY A 80 -12.00 9.41 -10.39
CA GLY A 80 -12.96 9.04 -11.42
C GLY A 80 -12.46 8.01 -12.41
N VAL A 81 -11.41 7.25 -12.07
CA VAL A 81 -10.92 6.13 -12.88
C VAL A 81 -11.80 4.90 -12.63
N ALA A 82 -12.20 4.21 -13.70
CA ALA A 82 -13.06 3.03 -13.59
C ALA A 82 -12.30 1.83 -12.99
N LYS A 83 -13.03 0.89 -12.37
CA LYS A 83 -12.46 -0.33 -11.77
C LYS A 83 -11.78 -1.22 -12.83
N GLU A 84 -12.24 -1.14 -14.07
CA GLU A 84 -11.75 -1.90 -15.22
C GLU A 84 -10.60 -1.21 -15.97
N ASP A 85 -10.17 -0.02 -15.54
CA ASP A 85 -9.01 0.66 -16.12
C ASP A 85 -7.75 -0.15 -15.86
N GLU A 86 -6.85 -0.23 -16.85
CA GLU A 86 -5.62 -1.03 -16.79
C GLU A 86 -4.79 -0.73 -15.55
N ARG A 87 -4.79 0.52 -15.07
CA ARG A 87 -4.06 0.93 -13.87
C ARG A 87 -4.63 0.31 -12.61
N VAL A 88 -5.95 0.25 -12.50
CA VAL A 88 -6.62 -0.37 -11.36
C VAL A 88 -6.44 -1.89 -11.40
N LEU A 89 -6.54 -2.48 -12.60
CA LEU A 89 -6.33 -3.93 -12.79
C LEU A 89 -4.90 -4.36 -12.47
N ALA A 90 -3.89 -3.60 -12.90
CA ALA A 90 -2.49 -3.90 -12.61
C ALA A 90 -2.18 -3.81 -11.11
N ALA A 91 -2.70 -2.78 -10.42
CA ALA A 91 -2.54 -2.66 -8.97
C ALA A 91 -3.30 -3.76 -8.20
N ARG A 92 -4.48 -4.16 -8.71
CA ARG A 92 -5.23 -5.31 -8.19
C ARG A 92 -4.43 -6.60 -8.33
N GLU A 93 -3.83 -6.85 -9.50
CA GLU A 93 -2.99 -8.04 -9.72
C GLU A 93 -1.79 -8.06 -8.77
N TRP A 94 -1.14 -6.89 -8.58
CA TRP A 94 -0.07 -6.75 -7.59
C TRP A 94 -0.56 -7.08 -6.17
N LEU A 95 -1.72 -6.58 -5.74
CA LEU A 95 -2.27 -6.91 -4.42
C LEU A 95 -2.69 -8.38 -4.28
N GLN A 96 -3.04 -9.06 -5.38
CA GLN A 96 -3.35 -10.49 -5.37
C GLN A 96 -2.10 -11.35 -5.16
N SER A 97 -0.95 -10.94 -5.70
CA SER A 97 0.33 -11.62 -5.46
C SER A 97 0.94 -11.30 -4.08
N HIS A 98 0.39 -10.32 -3.38
CA HIS A 98 0.80 -9.90 -2.03
C HIS A 98 -0.39 -9.95 -1.04
N PRO A 99 -0.85 -11.15 -0.65
CA PRO A 99 -2.07 -11.35 0.12
C PRO A 99 -1.91 -11.23 1.65
N ARG A 100 -0.70 -11.05 2.19
CA ARG A 100 -0.45 -11.10 3.63
C ARG A 100 -1.22 -10.00 4.37
N LEU A 101 -1.86 -10.41 5.46
CA LEU A 101 -2.53 -9.51 6.42
C LEU A 101 -1.65 -9.25 7.64
N ASP A 102 -0.74 -10.17 7.97
CA ASP A 102 0.15 -10.06 9.12
C ASP A 102 1.28 -9.03 8.90
N TYR A 103 1.56 -8.68 7.64
CA TYR A 103 2.63 -7.76 7.27
C TYR A 103 2.33 -7.01 5.93
N PRO A 104 2.66 -5.71 5.81
CA PRO A 104 2.53 -4.96 4.55
C PRO A 104 3.66 -5.33 3.58
N GLU A 105 3.42 -6.34 2.76
CA GLU A 105 4.38 -6.82 1.75
C GLU A 105 4.88 -5.71 0.83
N GLY A 106 6.13 -5.88 0.37
CA GLY A 106 6.92 -4.89 -0.38
C GLY A 106 7.75 -3.97 0.51
N ILE A 107 7.47 -3.90 1.81
CA ILE A 107 8.38 -3.29 2.79
C ILE A 107 9.39 -4.36 3.25
N PRO A 108 10.71 -4.07 3.33
CA PRO A 108 11.68 -5.02 3.84
C PRO A 108 11.46 -5.35 5.32
N GLU A 109 11.43 -6.64 5.68
CA GLU A 109 11.30 -7.07 7.07
C GLU A 109 12.54 -6.74 7.93
N ASP A 110 13.70 -6.55 7.30
CA ASP A 110 14.96 -6.15 7.92
C ASP A 110 15.26 -4.64 7.80
N ASP A 111 14.26 -3.83 7.42
CA ASP A 111 14.35 -2.37 7.43
C ASP A 111 14.76 -1.84 8.82
N PRO A 112 15.80 -0.98 8.94
CA PRO A 112 16.27 -0.48 10.23
C PRO A 112 15.21 0.29 11.03
N GLU A 113 14.28 0.96 10.36
CA GLU A 113 13.18 1.69 10.99
C GLU A 113 11.95 0.79 11.25
N ALA A 114 12.00 -0.47 10.80
CA ALA A 114 10.93 -1.46 10.85
C ALA A 114 9.58 -0.89 10.42
N PHE A 115 9.55 -0.19 9.27
CA PHE A 115 8.36 0.48 8.76
C PHE A 115 7.14 -0.44 8.64
N GLY A 116 7.34 -1.72 8.29
CA GLY A 116 6.25 -2.67 8.13
C GLY A 116 5.51 -2.96 9.44
N ASP A 117 6.24 -3.03 10.55
CA ASP A 117 5.65 -3.11 11.88
C ASP A 117 5.00 -1.80 12.31
N ALA A 118 5.55 -0.65 11.90
CA ALA A 118 5.03 0.65 12.28
C ALA A 118 3.64 0.96 11.71
N ILE A 119 3.28 0.41 10.55
CA ILE A 119 2.02 0.72 9.84
C ILE A 119 1.01 -0.44 9.84
N PHE A 120 1.08 -1.34 10.83
CA PHE A 120 0.30 -2.57 10.84
C PHE A 120 -1.21 -2.32 10.73
N PHE A 121 -1.80 -1.46 11.56
CA PHE A 121 -3.23 -1.18 11.49
C PHE A 121 -3.61 -0.35 10.27
N TYR A 122 -2.74 0.57 9.84
CA TYR A 122 -2.96 1.36 8.64
C TYR A 122 -3.07 0.48 7.39
N HIS A 123 -2.17 -0.48 7.23
CA HIS A 123 -2.19 -1.38 6.07
C HIS A 123 -3.48 -2.20 6.03
N LEU A 124 -3.94 -2.74 7.17
CA LEU A 124 -5.19 -3.49 7.25
C LEU A 124 -6.41 -2.62 6.90
N ALA A 125 -6.44 -1.39 7.41
CA ALA A 125 -7.51 -0.43 7.10
C ALA A 125 -7.56 -0.10 5.60
N ALA A 126 -6.43 0.27 5.00
CA ALA A 126 -6.34 0.61 3.58
C ALA A 126 -6.69 -0.60 2.70
N ARG A 127 -6.21 -1.79 3.05
CA ARG A 127 -6.50 -3.03 2.32
C ARG A 127 -7.98 -3.39 2.38
N ALA A 128 -8.63 -3.26 3.54
CA ALA A 128 -10.05 -3.52 3.68
C ALA A 128 -10.92 -2.55 2.85
N GLU A 129 -10.54 -1.27 2.78
CA GLU A 129 -11.20 -0.27 1.93
C GLU A 129 -11.06 -0.64 0.44
N VAL A 130 -9.86 -1.01 -0.01
CA VAL A 130 -9.65 -1.47 -1.40
C VAL A 130 -10.43 -2.74 -1.70
N TYR A 131 -10.45 -3.69 -0.77
CA TYR A 131 -11.17 -4.95 -0.97
C TYR A 131 -12.68 -4.74 -1.09
N GLU A 132 -13.26 -3.84 -0.28
CA GLU A 132 -14.66 -3.43 -0.46
C GLU A 132 -14.84 -2.69 -1.79
N ALA A 133 -13.99 -1.70 -2.08
CA ALA A 133 -14.12 -0.86 -3.26
C ALA A 133 -14.01 -1.64 -4.59
N LEU A 134 -13.21 -2.70 -4.64
CA LEU A 134 -12.98 -3.52 -5.84
C LEU A 134 -13.79 -4.83 -5.88
N ASP A 135 -14.74 -5.02 -4.96
CA ASP A 135 -15.54 -6.25 -4.85
C ASP A 135 -14.63 -7.50 -4.77
N TRP A 136 -13.65 -7.45 -3.85
CA TRP A 136 -12.61 -8.46 -3.75
C TRP A 136 -13.19 -9.86 -3.48
N PRO A 137 -12.74 -10.89 -4.22
CA PRO A 137 -13.32 -12.22 -4.11
C PRO A 137 -12.86 -12.95 -2.84
N GLY A 138 -13.60 -14.01 -2.48
CA GLY A 138 -13.26 -14.93 -1.41
C GLY A 138 -13.56 -14.40 0.00
N ASP A 139 -13.08 -15.13 0.99
CA ASP A 139 -13.44 -14.94 2.40
C ASP A 139 -12.51 -13.95 3.13
N TRP A 140 -12.08 -12.88 2.43
CA TRP A 140 -11.15 -11.90 2.98
C TRP A 140 -11.70 -11.21 4.23
N ARG A 141 -13.03 -11.12 4.35
CA ARG A 141 -13.75 -10.57 5.50
C ARG A 141 -13.49 -11.40 6.77
N ASP A 142 -13.57 -12.72 6.66
CA ASP A 142 -13.29 -13.65 7.75
C ASP A 142 -11.80 -13.65 8.08
N ALA A 143 -10.92 -13.57 7.07
CA ALA A 143 -9.49 -13.48 7.27
C ALA A 143 -9.10 -12.18 8.01
N MET A 144 -9.68 -11.03 7.63
CA MET A 144 -9.48 -9.74 8.28
C MET A 144 -9.94 -9.76 9.74
N SER A 145 -11.12 -10.33 9.99
CA SER A 145 -11.67 -10.47 11.35
C SER A 145 -10.80 -11.39 12.20
N THR A 146 -10.33 -12.49 11.61
CA THR A 146 -9.43 -13.45 12.27
C THR A 146 -8.08 -12.83 12.63
N GLU A 147 -7.54 -11.96 11.77
CA GLU A 147 -6.29 -11.25 12.04
C GLU A 147 -6.44 -10.20 13.16
N LEU A 148 -7.56 -9.48 13.20
CA LEU A 148 -7.79 -8.41 14.17
C LEU A 148 -8.29 -8.92 15.54
N ALA A 149 -9.16 -9.93 15.59
CA ALA A 149 -9.77 -10.42 16.82
C ALA A 149 -8.79 -10.68 17.99
N PRO A 150 -7.65 -11.39 17.82
CA PRO A 150 -6.73 -11.64 18.93
C PRO A 150 -5.95 -10.39 19.39
N ARG A 151 -6.03 -9.28 18.65
CA ARG A 151 -5.31 -8.03 18.94
C ARG A 151 -6.16 -7.02 19.71
N GLN A 152 -7.46 -7.28 19.88
CA GLN A 152 -8.33 -6.43 20.69
C GLN A 152 -8.01 -6.61 22.18
N LEU A 153 -7.79 -5.50 22.87
CA LEU A 153 -7.58 -5.47 24.32
C LEU A 153 -8.90 -5.70 25.07
N LEU A 154 -8.80 -6.00 26.37
CA LEU A 154 -9.98 -6.27 27.21
C LEU A 154 -10.97 -5.09 27.29
N ASP A 155 -10.49 -3.86 27.13
CA ASP A 155 -11.33 -2.66 27.10
C ASP A 155 -11.92 -2.37 25.70
N GLY A 156 -11.63 -3.22 24.72
CA GLY A 156 -12.09 -3.12 23.34
C GLY A 156 -11.19 -2.30 22.42
N SER A 157 -10.15 -1.66 22.94
CA SER A 157 -9.20 -0.88 22.15
C SER A 157 -8.17 -1.74 21.42
N PHE A 158 -7.45 -1.13 20.49
CA PHE A 158 -6.32 -1.72 19.78
C PHE A 158 -5.09 -0.83 19.96
N VAL A 159 -3.91 -1.44 20.08
CA VAL A 159 -2.62 -0.74 20.20
C VAL A 159 -1.56 -1.54 19.46
N ASN A 160 -0.68 -0.87 18.73
CA ASN A 160 0.50 -1.48 18.11
C ASN A 160 1.73 -1.17 18.96
N THR A 161 2.20 -2.17 19.71
CA THR A 161 3.38 -2.02 20.57
C THR A 161 4.69 -2.44 19.90
N ARG A 162 4.65 -2.84 18.62
CA ARG A 162 5.84 -3.32 17.90
C ARG A 162 6.76 -2.17 17.53
N ASN A 163 6.19 -1.03 17.14
CA ASN A 163 6.93 0.14 16.69
C ASN A 163 6.10 1.42 16.85
N HIS A 164 6.69 2.47 17.44
CA HIS A 164 6.02 3.74 17.76
C HIS A 164 6.16 4.81 16.66
N LEU A 165 6.93 4.56 15.59
CA LEU A 165 7.30 5.56 14.59
C LEU A 165 6.09 6.23 13.93
N MET A 166 5.04 5.45 13.68
CA MET A 166 3.80 5.93 13.04
C MET A 166 2.65 6.13 14.02
N LYS A 167 2.94 6.15 15.33
CA LYS A 167 2.00 6.45 16.42
C LYS A 167 0.84 5.48 16.56
N GLU A 168 0.96 4.27 16.02
CA GLU A 168 -0.04 3.22 16.24
C GLU A 168 0.02 2.64 17.67
N ASP A 169 0.98 3.08 18.50
CA ASP A 169 0.99 2.87 19.94
C ASP A 169 -0.04 3.76 20.69
N ASP A 170 -0.59 4.79 20.02
CA ASP A 170 -1.75 5.54 20.51
C ASP A 170 -3.04 4.73 20.27
N PRO A 171 -3.77 4.33 21.33
CA PRO A 171 -5.01 3.57 21.18
C PRO A 171 -6.09 4.30 20.38
N LEU A 172 -6.10 5.65 20.34
CA LEU A 172 -7.06 6.39 19.52
C LEU A 172 -6.83 6.15 18.03
N LEU A 173 -5.57 6.14 17.59
CA LEU A 173 -5.22 5.92 16.19
C LEU A 173 -5.42 4.46 15.79
N ALA A 174 -4.81 3.53 16.54
CA ALA A 174 -4.90 2.10 16.22
C ALA A 174 -6.33 1.57 16.27
N THR A 175 -7.14 1.99 17.27
CA THR A 175 -8.55 1.59 17.34
C THR A 175 -9.35 2.13 16.18
N ALA A 176 -9.14 3.38 15.76
CA ALA A 176 -9.85 3.94 14.61
C ALA A 176 -9.55 3.16 13.32
N LEU A 177 -8.28 2.84 13.07
CA LEU A 177 -7.85 2.05 11.91
C LEU A 177 -8.41 0.61 11.95
N ALA A 178 -8.34 -0.05 13.11
CA ALA A 178 -8.92 -1.39 13.29
C ALA A 178 -10.44 -1.40 13.06
N VAL A 179 -11.16 -0.37 13.54
CA VAL A 179 -12.60 -0.24 13.34
C VAL A 179 -12.95 -0.01 11.87
N ILE A 180 -12.14 0.76 11.12
CA ILE A 180 -12.32 0.89 9.65
C ILE A 180 -12.24 -0.49 9.01
N ALA A 181 -11.18 -1.25 9.28
CA ALA A 181 -10.99 -2.59 8.72
C ALA A 181 -12.14 -3.55 9.09
N LEU A 182 -12.54 -3.60 10.37
CA LEU A 182 -13.64 -4.45 10.85
C LEU A 182 -14.99 -4.03 10.28
N THR A 183 -15.25 -2.73 10.14
CA THR A 183 -16.52 -2.24 9.56
C THR A 183 -16.66 -2.67 8.12
N ARG A 184 -15.56 -2.67 7.36
CA ARG A 184 -15.54 -3.25 6.03
C ARG A 184 -15.80 -4.73 6.12
N ALA A 185 -15.03 -5.48 6.91
CA ALA A 185 -15.17 -6.93 7.05
C ALA A 185 -16.56 -7.42 7.51
N ALA A 186 -17.32 -6.62 8.28
CA ALA A 186 -18.61 -7.04 8.83
C ALA A 186 -19.82 -6.89 7.87
N ARG A 187 -19.63 -6.28 6.70
CA ARG A 187 -20.69 -6.07 5.67
C ARG A 187 -20.80 -7.24 4.72
#